data_AF-A0A2Z3GXE6-F1
#
_entry.id   AF-A0A2Z3GXE6-F1
#
_cell.length_a   1.000
_cell.length_b   1.000
_cell.length_c   1.000
_cell.angle_alpha   90.00
_cell.angle_beta   90.00
_cell.angle_gamma   90.00
#
_symmetry.space_group_name_H-M   'P 1'
#
loop_
_entity.id
_entity.type
_entity.pdbx_description
1 polymer ?
#
loop_
_entity_poly.entity_id
_entity_poly.type
_entity_poly.pdbx_seq_one_letter_code
_entity_poly.pdbx_strand_id
1 'polypeptide(L)'
;MKRDHRALSEVRERSPFATPPHILVVADTADIVEAVELAEALDECGADAEVRLTADAAADFHGEADAVIFAGAAGDSGVLRHGAVRVAVTDERASVSGYDLVINRPVNPSVLMRRLGERLPSVRQ
;
A
#
# COMPACT_ATOMS: atom_id res chain seq x y z
N MET A 1 -1.81 -5.32 32.04
CA MET A 1 -1.09 -5.36 30.75
C MET A 1 -1.10 -3.95 30.16
N LYS A 2 0.01 -3.21 30.26
CA LYS A 2 0.16 -1.85 29.70
C LYS A 2 0.61 -2.02 28.25
N ARG A 3 -0.32 -1.93 27.30
CA ARG A 3 0.00 -1.97 25.86
C ARG A 3 0.62 -0.62 25.46
N ASP A 4 1.90 -0.67 25.13
CA ASP A 4 2.63 0.07 24.09
C ASP A 4 2.10 1.43 23.59
N HIS A 5 1.74 2.35 24.47
CA HIS A 5 1.45 3.74 24.07
C HIS A 5 2.68 4.50 23.52
N ARG A 6 3.90 4.01 23.79
CA ARG A 6 5.14 4.68 23.38
C ARG A 6 5.50 4.42 21.92
N ALA A 7 5.30 3.19 21.43
CA ALA A 7 5.56 2.82 20.04
C ALA A 7 4.62 3.55 19.06
N LEU A 8 3.33 3.69 19.42
CA LEU A 8 2.35 4.41 18.60
C LEU A 8 2.63 5.91 18.42
N SER A 9 3.39 6.53 19.34
CA SER A 9 3.75 7.95 19.24
C SER A 9 4.96 8.19 18.33
N GLU A 10 5.98 7.34 18.39
CA GLU A 10 7.19 7.50 17.54
C GLU A 10 6.91 7.20 16.06
N VAL A 11 6.02 6.24 15.79
CA VAL A 11 5.59 5.92 14.41
C VAL A 11 4.82 7.10 13.78
N ARG A 12 4.00 7.82 14.57
CA ARG A 12 3.33 9.05 14.13
C ARG A 12 4.27 10.19 13.81
N GLU A 13 5.39 10.34 14.54
CA GLU A 13 6.36 11.41 14.28
C GLU A 13 7.17 11.19 12.99
N ARG A 14 7.24 9.95 12.49
CA ARG A 14 8.00 9.59 11.28
C ARG A 14 7.14 9.43 10.03
N SER A 15 5.83 9.31 10.19
CA SER A 15 4.88 9.19 9.09
C SER A 15 4.63 10.56 8.44
N PRO A 16 4.63 10.66 7.09
CA PRO A 16 4.30 11.91 6.40
C PRO A 16 2.80 12.25 6.46
N PHE A 17 1.98 11.44 7.13
CA PHE A 17 0.52 11.56 7.15
C PHE A 17 -0.02 12.00 8.51
N ALA A 18 -1.05 12.86 8.50
CA ALA A 18 -1.74 13.29 9.72
C ALA A 18 -2.52 12.16 10.40
N THR A 19 -3.01 11.20 9.60
CA THR A 19 -3.65 9.95 10.01
C THR A 19 -2.99 8.81 9.24
N PRO A 20 -2.75 7.63 9.84
CA PRO A 20 -2.22 6.48 9.10
C PRO A 20 -3.07 6.21 7.83
N PRO A 21 -2.46 6.18 6.63
CA PRO A 21 -3.19 5.84 5.42
C PRO A 21 -3.54 4.36 5.42
N HIS A 22 -4.75 4.02 4.98
CA HIS A 22 -5.16 2.64 4.78
C HIS A 22 -4.63 2.12 3.44
N ILE A 23 -3.70 1.17 3.48
CA ILE A 23 -3.02 0.63 2.30
C ILE A 23 -3.38 -0.85 2.12
N LEU A 24 -3.92 -1.19 0.97
CA LEU A 24 -4.16 -2.57 0.58
C LEU A 24 -3.00 -3.09 -0.29
N VAL A 25 -2.38 -4.19 0.11
CA VAL A 25 -1.42 -4.94 -0.70
C VAL A 25 -2.12 -6.14 -1.32
N VAL A 26 -2.22 -6.15 -2.64
CA VAL A 26 -2.80 -7.24 -3.43
C VAL A 26 -1.68 -8.03 -4.07
N ALA A 27 -1.71 -9.35 -3.88
CA ALA A 27 -0.73 -10.26 -4.46
C ALA A 27 -1.36 -11.60 -4.85
N ASP A 28 -0.72 -12.33 -5.74
CA ASP A 28 -1.08 -13.72 -6.00
C ASP A 28 -0.57 -14.64 -4.88
N THR A 29 -1.10 -15.87 -4.80
CA THR A 29 -0.68 -16.86 -3.80
C THR A 29 0.82 -17.15 -3.85
N ALA A 30 1.45 -17.00 -5.02
CA ALA A 30 2.89 -17.19 -5.19
C ALA A 30 3.73 -16.09 -4.52
N ASP A 31 3.21 -14.86 -4.46
CA ASP A 31 3.89 -13.66 -3.96
C ASP A 31 3.41 -13.25 -2.55
N ILE A 32 2.52 -14.03 -1.92
CA ILE A 32 1.85 -13.67 -0.66
C ILE A 32 2.84 -13.41 0.49
N VAL A 33 3.97 -14.13 0.54
CA VAL A 33 4.99 -13.93 1.59
C VAL A 33 5.62 -12.55 1.45
N GLU A 34 6.01 -12.16 0.25
CA GLU A 34 6.59 -10.82 -0.01
C GLU A 34 5.55 -9.72 0.24
N ALA A 35 4.28 -9.96 -0.09
CA ALA A 35 3.20 -9.03 0.19
C ALA A 35 2.99 -8.81 1.69
N VAL A 36 3.09 -9.87 2.50
CA VAL A 36 3.06 -9.78 3.98
C VAL A 36 4.25 -9.01 4.50
N GLU A 37 5.47 -9.33 4.06
CA GLU A 37 6.68 -8.60 4.47
C GLU A 37 6.60 -7.11 4.11
N LEU A 38 6.05 -6.78 2.93
CA LEU A 38 5.83 -5.41 2.52
C LEU A 38 4.79 -4.70 3.39
N ALA A 39 3.67 -5.36 3.69
CA ALA A 39 2.63 -4.79 4.54
C ALA A 39 3.14 -4.52 5.96
N GLU A 40 3.86 -5.47 6.56
CA GLU A 40 4.50 -5.28 7.87
C GLU A 40 5.47 -4.08 7.84
N ALA A 41 6.29 -3.96 6.80
CA ALA A 41 7.22 -2.85 6.69
C ALA A 41 6.53 -1.48 6.44
N LEU A 42 5.32 -1.48 5.87
CA LEU A 42 4.49 -0.27 5.73
C LEU A 42 3.82 0.10 7.05
N ASP A 43 3.38 -0.88 7.84
CA ASP A 43 2.86 -0.69 9.20
C ASP A 43 3.93 -0.07 10.11
N GLU A 44 5.18 -0.56 10.03
CA GLU A 44 6.33 0.04 10.71
C GLU A 44 6.60 1.50 10.29
N CYS A 45 6.19 1.87 9.07
CA CYS A 45 6.28 3.24 8.57
C CYS A 45 5.03 4.09 8.89
N GLY A 46 4.05 3.55 9.61
CA GLY A 46 2.85 4.24 10.06
C GLY A 46 1.69 4.25 9.07
N ALA A 47 1.61 3.26 8.19
CA ALA A 47 0.39 2.94 7.45
C ALA A 47 -0.48 1.93 8.23
N ASP A 48 -1.76 1.86 7.90
CA ASP A 48 -2.63 0.74 8.26
C ASP A 48 -2.66 -0.21 7.05
N ALA A 49 -1.85 -1.26 7.07
CA ALA A 49 -1.62 -2.11 5.90
C ALA A 49 -2.38 -3.45 5.98
N GLU A 50 -3.16 -3.76 4.95
CA GLU A 50 -3.90 -5.03 4.81
C GLU A 50 -3.37 -5.82 3.60
N VAL A 51 -3.29 -7.14 3.69
CA VAL A 51 -2.91 -8.02 2.56
C VAL A 51 -4.12 -8.80 2.06
N ARG A 52 -4.31 -8.85 0.75
CA ARG A 52 -5.32 -9.70 0.09
C ARG A 52 -4.76 -10.44 -1.11
N LEU A 53 -5.36 -11.59 -1.38
CA LEU A 53 -5.08 -12.34 -2.59
C LEU A 53 -5.83 -11.74 -3.79
N THR A 54 -5.22 -11.74 -4.97
CA THR A 54 -5.85 -11.24 -6.22
C THR A 54 -7.19 -11.92 -6.49
N ALA A 55 -7.30 -13.23 -6.23
CA ALA A 55 -8.53 -14.00 -6.39
C ALA A 55 -9.67 -13.49 -5.50
N ASP A 56 -9.36 -13.01 -4.29
CA ASP A 56 -10.33 -12.47 -3.34
C ASP A 56 -10.62 -10.99 -3.60
N ALA A 57 -9.63 -10.23 -4.09
CA ALA A 57 -9.77 -8.83 -4.47
C ALA A 57 -10.71 -8.64 -5.67
N ALA A 58 -10.74 -9.60 -6.60
CA ALA A 58 -11.65 -9.60 -7.75
C ALA A 58 -13.12 -9.85 -7.37
N ALA A 59 -13.39 -10.43 -6.20
CA ALA A 59 -14.72 -10.85 -5.81
C ALA A 59 -15.55 -9.74 -5.16
N ASP A 60 -14.97 -8.90 -4.29
CA ASP A 60 -15.74 -7.91 -3.52
C ASP A 60 -14.82 -6.85 -2.84
N PHE A 61 -14.10 -6.03 -3.61
CA PHE A 61 -13.43 -4.87 -3.01
C PHE A 61 -14.40 -3.70 -2.78
N HIS A 62 -15.05 -3.72 -1.61
CA HIS A 62 -15.89 -2.62 -1.10
C HIS A 62 -15.18 -1.74 -0.06
N GLY A 63 -13.88 -1.95 0.19
CA GLY A 63 -13.10 -1.19 1.16
C GLY A 63 -12.72 0.22 0.68
N GLU A 64 -12.70 1.19 1.59
CA GLU A 64 -12.06 2.48 1.36
C GLU A 64 -10.57 2.34 1.71
N ALA A 65 -9.76 1.86 0.75
CA ALA A 65 -8.31 2.00 0.83
C ALA A 65 -7.91 3.35 0.23
N ASP A 66 -6.97 4.03 0.88
CA ASP A 66 -6.34 5.25 0.37
C ASP A 66 -5.40 4.91 -0.79
N ALA A 67 -4.69 3.79 -0.68
CA ALA A 67 -3.80 3.28 -1.72
C ALA A 67 -3.93 1.76 -1.89
N VAL A 68 -3.72 1.29 -3.12
CA VAL A 68 -3.67 -0.14 -3.44
C VAL A 68 -2.37 -0.45 -4.17
N ILE A 69 -1.60 -1.37 -3.59
CA ILE A 69 -0.31 -1.84 -4.09
C ILE A 69 -0.50 -3.22 -4.69
N PHE A 70 -0.11 -3.38 -5.95
CA PHE A 70 -0.11 -4.66 -6.63
C PHE A 70 1.31 -5.22 -6.64
N ALA A 71 1.55 -6.23 -5.81
CA ALA A 71 2.83 -6.92 -5.69
C ALA A 71 2.80 -8.20 -6.53
N GLY A 72 3.19 -8.11 -7.80
CA GLY A 72 3.20 -9.25 -8.72
C GLY A 72 2.90 -8.87 -10.17
N ALA A 73 2.52 -9.87 -10.98
CA ALA A 73 2.09 -9.65 -12.35
C ALA A 73 0.93 -8.64 -12.34
N ALA A 74 0.98 -7.64 -13.23
CA ALA A 74 -0.02 -6.59 -13.33
C ALA A 74 -1.39 -7.19 -13.66
N GLY A 75 -2.10 -7.60 -12.61
CA GLY A 75 -3.46 -8.08 -12.71
C GLY A 75 -4.34 -6.93 -13.15
N ASP A 76 -5.12 -7.18 -14.20
CA ASP A 76 -6.19 -6.30 -14.66
C ASP A 76 -7.23 -6.19 -13.54
N SER A 77 -6.93 -5.33 -12.59
CA SER A 77 -7.64 -5.17 -11.32
C SER A 77 -8.81 -4.24 -11.59
N GLY A 78 -9.79 -4.83 -12.26
CA GLY A 78 -11.08 -4.22 -12.49
C GLY A 78 -11.66 -3.73 -11.17
N VAL A 79 -11.97 -2.43 -11.15
CA VAL A 79 -12.82 -1.77 -10.15
C VAL A 79 -12.16 -1.46 -8.80
N LEU A 80 -11.11 -0.62 -8.82
CA LEU A 80 -10.84 0.25 -7.68
C LEU A 80 -11.75 1.48 -7.71
N ARG A 81 -12.33 1.84 -6.56
CA ARG A 81 -13.11 3.08 -6.40
C ARG A 81 -12.32 4.29 -6.93
N HIS A 82 -13.04 5.22 -7.56
CA HIS A 82 -12.49 6.53 -7.95
C HIS A 82 -11.91 7.25 -6.73
N GLY A 83 -10.58 7.32 -6.61
CA GLY A 83 -9.89 8.11 -5.58
C GLY A 83 -8.70 7.43 -4.90
N ALA A 84 -8.59 6.10 -4.95
CA ALA A 84 -7.45 5.40 -4.38
C ALA A 84 -6.21 5.52 -5.29
N VAL A 85 -5.04 5.74 -4.69
CA VAL A 85 -3.75 5.76 -5.41
C VAL A 85 -3.35 4.34 -5.78
N ARG A 86 -3.15 4.09 -7.07
CA ARG A 86 -2.77 2.77 -7.60
C ARG A 86 -1.26 2.67 -7.75
N VAL A 87 -0.69 1.67 -7.12
CA VAL A 87 0.75 1.42 -7.13
C VAL A 87 1.04 0.05 -7.74
N ALA A 88 1.85 0.00 -8.79
CA ALA A 88 2.40 -1.26 -9.31
C ALA A 88 3.80 -1.48 -8.72
N VAL A 89 4.05 -2.69 -8.20
CA VAL A 89 5.39 -3.18 -7.87
C VAL A 89 5.78 -4.22 -8.92
N THR A 90 6.87 -3.96 -9.64
CA THR A 90 7.28 -4.78 -10.79
C THR A 90 8.80 -4.97 -10.83
N ASP A 91 9.27 -6.05 -11.44
CA ASP A 91 10.67 -6.28 -11.77
C ASP A 91 11.09 -5.59 -13.08
N GLU A 92 10.13 -5.18 -13.90
CA GLU A 92 10.38 -4.59 -15.21
C GLU A 92 10.25 -3.07 -15.17
N ARG A 93 11.03 -2.35 -16.01
CA ARG A 93 10.76 -0.93 -16.33
C ARG A 93 9.51 -0.79 -17.23
N ALA A 94 8.46 -1.54 -16.93
CA ALA A 94 7.21 -1.45 -17.65
C ALA A 94 6.51 -0.16 -17.24
N SER A 95 6.22 0.70 -18.22
CA SER A 95 5.25 1.78 -18.02
C SER A 95 3.87 1.13 -18.01
N VAL A 96 3.42 0.72 -16.83
CA VAL A 96 2.12 0.08 -16.69
C VAL A 96 1.06 1.19 -16.70
N SER A 97 0.32 1.27 -17.80
CA SER A 97 -0.80 2.22 -17.93
C SER A 97 -1.88 1.89 -16.90
N GLY A 98 -2.44 2.90 -16.24
CA GLY A 98 -3.51 2.74 -15.25
C GLY A 98 -3.08 2.82 -13.78
N TYR A 99 -1.78 3.00 -13.53
CA TYR A 99 -1.20 3.20 -12.19
C TYR A 99 -0.75 4.66 -11.98
N ASP A 100 -0.94 5.17 -10.77
CA ASP A 100 -0.47 6.49 -10.35
C ASP A 100 1.03 6.47 -10.00
N LEU A 101 1.51 5.32 -9.52
CA LEU A 101 2.90 5.07 -9.17
C LEU A 101 3.33 3.69 -9.67
N VAL A 102 4.56 3.61 -10.19
CA VAL A 102 5.24 2.36 -10.51
C VAL A 102 6.55 2.33 -9.73
N ILE A 103 6.76 1.25 -8.98
CA ILE A 103 7.93 1.01 -8.14
C ILE A 103 8.61 -0.26 -8.62
N ASN A 104 9.91 -0.18 -8.86
CA ASN A 104 10.68 -1.37 -9.22
C ASN A 104 11.11 -2.09 -7.94
N ARG A 105 11.12 -3.43 -7.97
CA ARG A 105 11.75 -4.22 -6.91
C ARG A 105 13.28 -3.99 -6.88
N PRO A 106 13.93 -4.08 -5.69
CA PRO A 106 13.31 -4.23 -4.37
C PRO A 106 12.64 -2.94 -3.88
N VAL A 107 11.49 -3.07 -3.22
CA VAL A 107 10.73 -1.92 -2.69
C VAL A 107 11.41 -1.38 -1.44
N ASN A 108 11.60 -0.06 -1.37
CA ASN A 108 11.97 0.62 -0.14
C ASN A 108 10.70 1.23 0.50
N PRO A 109 10.22 0.71 1.65
CA PRO A 109 8.97 1.13 2.28
C PRO A 109 8.91 2.62 2.61
N SER A 110 10.02 3.20 3.10
CA SER A 110 10.07 4.63 3.43
C SER A 110 9.98 5.51 2.18
N VAL A 111 10.61 5.11 1.07
CA VAL A 111 10.50 5.83 -0.22
C VAL A 111 9.08 5.72 -0.77
N LEU A 112 8.47 4.54 -0.67
CA LEU A 112 7.08 4.31 -1.07
C LEU A 112 6.12 5.19 -0.26
N MET A 113 6.23 5.20 1.06
CA MET A 113 5.40 6.03 1.94
C MET A 113 5.53 7.52 1.65
N ARG A 114 6.76 8.01 1.40
CA ARG A 114 6.97 9.41 0.98
C ARG A 114 6.26 9.72 -0.34
N ARG A 115 6.38 8.83 -1.34
CA ARG A 115 5.72 9.01 -2.65
C ARG A 115 4.20 8.93 -2.56
N LEU A 116 3.69 8.07 -1.68
CA LEU A 116 2.26 8.03 -1.36
C LEU A 116 1.83 9.37 -0.71
N GLY A 117 2.63 9.96 0.17
CA GLY A 117 2.35 11.27 0.77
C GLY A 117 2.26 12.42 -0.23
N GLU A 118 2.98 12.35 -1.34
CA GLU A 118 2.92 13.33 -2.44
C GLU A 118 1.66 13.15 -3.32
N ARG A 119 1.01 11.97 -3.28
CA ARG A 119 -0.04 11.57 -4.22
C ARG A 119 -1.41 11.41 -3.59
N LEU A 120 -1.46 10.94 -2.34
CA LEU A 120 -2.68 10.91 -1.58
C LEU A 120 -3.15 12.35 -1.41
N PRO A 121 -4.42 12.66 -1.75
CA PRO A 121 -4.95 13.99 -1.55
C PRO A 121 -4.74 14.31 -0.09
N SER A 122 -3.89 15.30 0.21
CA SER A 122 -3.56 15.69 1.58
C SER A 122 -4.88 15.78 2.31
N VAL A 123 -5.14 14.83 3.22
CA VAL A 123 -6.37 14.80 3.99
C VAL A 123 -6.46 16.18 4.60
N ARG A 124 -7.44 16.96 4.09
CA ARG A 124 -7.49 18.40 4.28
C ARG A 124 -7.32 18.69 5.77
N GLN A 125 -6.35 19.55 6.08
CA GLN A 125 -6.25 20.22 7.37
C GLN A 125 -7.58 20.88 7.74
#